data_AF-A0A962YMH7-F1
#
_entry.id   AF-A0A962YMH7-F1
#
_cell.length_a   1.000
_cell.length_b   1.000
_cell.length_c   1.000
_cell.angle_alpha   90.00
_cell.angle_beta   90.00
_cell.angle_gamma   90.00
#
_symmetry.space_group_name_H-M   'P 1'
#
loop_
_entity.id
_entity.type
_entity.pdbx_description
1 polymer ?
#
loop_
_entity_poly.entity_id
_entity_poly.type
_entity_poly.pdbx_seq_one_letter_code
_entity_poly.pdbx_strand_id
1 'polypeptide(L)' 'GARILVTLLHEMTRRDVHKGLATLCIGGGQGVALAVER' A
#
# COMPACT_ATOMS: atom_id res chain seq x y z
N GLY A 1 8.01 -3.80 -2.10
CA GLY A 1 6.98 -3.63 -1.06
C GLY A 1 7.14 -2.31 -0.31
N ALA A 2 8.19 -2.17 0.52
CA ALA A 2 8.35 -1.06 1.46
C ALA A 2 8.16 0.35 0.85
N ARG A 3 8.78 0.66 -0.30
CA ARG A 3 8.60 1.95 -0.98
C ARG A 3 7.12 2.24 -1.32
N ILE A 4 6.39 1.27 -1.87
CA ILE A 4 4.98 1.44 -2.25
C ILE A 4 4.14 1.73 -0.99
N LEU A 5 4.38 1.00 0.09
CA LEU A 5 3.71 1.23 1.38
C LEU A 5 4.03 2.62 1.96
N VAL A 6 5.30 3.02 1.99
CA VAL A 6 5.71 4.32 2.54
C VAL A 6 5.13 5.47 1.71
N THR A 7 5.13 5.35 0.38
CA THR A 7 4.47 6.34 -0.50
C THR A 7 2.97 6.39 -0.25
N LEU A 8 2.31 5.23 -0.10
CA LEU A 8 0.89 5.17 0.25
C LEU A 8 0.62 5.87 1.59
N LEU A 9 1.39 5.62 2.65
CA LEU A 9 1.20 6.24 3.96
C LEU A 9 1.40 7.76 3.95
N HIS A 10 2.39 8.27 3.22
CA HIS A 10 2.58 9.72 3.05
C HIS A 10 1.41 10.35 2.29
N GLU A 11 0.94 9.69 1.24
CA GLU A 11 -0.18 10.18 0.46
C GLU A 11 -1.50 10.12 1.23
N MET A 12 -1.71 9.06 2.02
CA MET A 12 -2.85 8.94 2.94
C MET A 12 -2.86 10.06 3.97
N THR A 13 -1.68 10.43 4.48
CA THR A 13 -1.52 11.58 5.37
C THR A 13 -1.84 12.89 4.67
N ARG A 14 -1.33 13.09 3.44
CA ARG A 14 -1.56 14.32 2.67
C ARG A 14 -3.02 14.50 2.25
N ARG A 15 -3.76 13.40 2.05
CA ARG A 15 -5.16 13.40 1.62
C ARG A 15 -6.15 13.26 2.77
N ASP A 16 -5.67 13.14 4.00
CA ASP A 16 -6.49 12.90 5.19
C ASP A 16 -7.49 11.74 5.00
N VAL A 17 -6.96 10.59 4.57
CA VAL A 17 -7.74 9.36 4.39
C VAL A 17 -7.27 8.28 5.35
N HIS A 18 -8.24 7.52 5.86
CA HIS A 18 -8.00 6.53 6.92
C HIS A 18 -7.70 5.14 6.39
N LYS A 19 -8.07 4.82 5.14
CA LYS A 19 -7.94 3.46 4.58
C LYS A 19 -7.17 3.46 3.28
N GLY A 20 -6.25 2.52 3.14
CA GLY A 20 -5.45 2.34 1.93
C GLY A 20 -5.18 0.87 1.64
N LEU A 21 -4.90 0.57 0.38
CA LEU A 21 -4.57 -0.77 -0.09
C LEU A 21 -3.31 -0.70 -0.96
N ALA A 22 -2.28 -1.45 -0.57
CA ALA A 22 -1.09 -1.66 -1.39
C ALA A 22 -1.12 -3.07 -1.99
N THR A 23 -1.02 -3.18 -3.31
CA THR A 23 -0.98 -4.46 -4.02
C THR A 23 0.30 -4.59 -4.85
N LEU A 24 0.79 -5.82 -5.03
CA LEU A 24 2.00 -6.09 -5.80
C LEU A 24 1.92 -7.48 -6.46
N CYS A 25 2.27 -7.53 -7.75
CA CYS A 25 2.55 -8.78 -8.45
C CYS A 25 3.97 -9.26 -8.14
N ILE A 26 4.14 -10.57 -7.99
CA ILE A 26 5.43 -11.21 -7.75
C ILE A 26 5.66 -12.24 -8.85
N GLY A 27 6.89 -12.27 -9.40
CA GLY A 27 7.29 -13.27 -10.38
C GLY A 27 7.05 -14.69 -9.88
N GLY A 28 6.73 -15.62 -10.80
CA GLY A 28 6.29 -16.97 -10.43
C GLY A 28 4.78 -17.10 -10.15
N GLY A 29 3.99 -16.10 -10.56
CA GLY A 29 2.53 -16.17 -10.54
C GLY A 29 1.90 -15.92 -9.17
N GLN A 30 2.56 -15.17 -8.30
CA GLN A 30 2.08 -14.85 -6.95
C GLN A 30 1.71 -13.36 -6.85
N GLY A 31 0.94 -13.01 -5.81
CA GLY A 31 0.57 -11.65 -5.51
C GLY A 31 0.39 -11.43 -4.01
N VAL A 32 0.55 -10.20 -3.58
CA VAL A 32 0.28 -9.78 -2.19
C VAL A 32 -0.56 -8.51 -2.19
N ALA A 33 -1.48 -8.43 -1.23
CA ALA A 33 -2.28 -7.25 -0.94
C ALA A 33 -2.21 -6.95 0.55
N LEU A 34 -2.04 -5.69 0.91
CA LEU A 34 -1.98 -5.22 2.29
C LEU A 34 -2.97 -4.07 2.47
N ALA A 35 -3.99 -4.29 3.27
CA ALA A 35 -4.88 -3.23 3.74
C ALA A 35 -4.23 -2.54 4.96
N VAL A 36 -4.26 -1.22 4.97
CA VAL A 36 -3.73 -0.40 6.06
C VAL A 36 -4.76 0.63 6.50
N GLU A 37 -4.82 0.85 7.81
CA GLU A 37 -5.67 1.85 8.46
C GLU A 37 -4.81 2.80 9.29
N ARG A 38 -5.13 4.10 9.25
CA ARG A 38 -4.42 5.17 9.97
C ARG A 38 -5.38 6.22 10.51
#